data_AF-A0A2V7QIG9-F1
#
_entry.id   AF-A0A2V7QIG9-F1
#
_cell.length_a   1.000
_cell.length_b   1.000
_cell.length_c   1.000
_cell.angle_alpha   90.00
_cell.angle_beta   90.00
_cell.angle_gamma   90.00
#
_symmetry.space_group_name_H-M   'P 1'
#
loop_
_entity.id
_entity.type
_entity.pdbx_description
1 polymer ?
#
loop_
_entity_poly.entity_id
_entity_poly.type
_entity_poly.pdbx_seq_one_letter_code
_entity_poly.pdbx_strand_id
1 'polypeptide(L)'
;MTATPAVRRYAAHPFWQAVAIMVGAYVVVVWVVPLLPGSAIVPKSVVLQYMVTVLVGVLIYVSDNEERWARFKEPIVAVLVEPRLRVARAALLVVVTALVGLIAYGQVATTVAAPPNLRSIHPAPPAEITFRGRSITLTGLENPLRAHPDSLAVYLAEGKSVYYRNCLPCHGDHLDGQGHFASGFNPLPANFQDNGTIAQLTESFVFWRVAKGGPGLPREGTPWNSAMPKWEDFLTEREIWAVILFLYDQTGWTPRTWEKTGEVGRGKGEGS
;
A
#
# COMPACT_ATOMS: atom_id res chain seq x y z
N MET A 1 0.08 -35.79 41.95
CA MET A 1 0.55 -34.53 42.57
C MET A 1 -0.67 -33.77 43.09
N THR A 2 -0.91 -33.79 44.40
CA THR A 2 -2.08 -33.13 45.01
C THR A 2 -1.80 -31.63 45.20
N ALA A 3 -2.59 -30.78 44.54
CA ALA A 3 -2.47 -29.33 44.67
C ALA A 3 -2.66 -28.88 46.14
N THR A 4 -1.84 -27.93 46.60
CA THR A 4 -1.90 -27.35 47.94
C THR A 4 -3.27 -26.72 48.24
N PRO A 5 -3.76 -26.72 49.50
CA PRO A 5 -5.11 -26.28 49.86
C PRO A 5 -5.44 -24.83 49.47
N ALA A 6 -4.44 -23.95 49.39
CA ALA A 6 -4.61 -22.58 48.88
C ALA A 6 -4.97 -22.55 47.38
N VAL A 7 -4.31 -23.38 46.57
CA VAL A 7 -4.57 -23.51 45.12
C VAL A 7 -5.97 -24.08 44.87
N ARG A 8 -6.43 -25.00 45.73
CA ARG A 8 -7.78 -25.56 45.65
C ARG A 8 -8.87 -24.54 45.96
N ARG A 9 -8.63 -23.58 46.86
CA ARG A 9 -9.54 -22.46 47.12
C ARG A 9 -9.59 -21.47 45.95
N TYR A 10 -8.44 -21.12 45.36
CA TYR A 10 -8.40 -20.24 44.20
C TYR A 10 -9.08 -20.86 42.96
N ALA A 11 -8.87 -22.16 42.71
CA ALA A 11 -9.51 -22.88 41.61
C ALA A 11 -11.04 -23.10 41.80
N ALA A 12 -11.53 -23.03 43.03
CA ALA A 12 -12.96 -23.12 43.35
C ALA A 12 -13.67 -21.76 43.24
N HIS A 13 -12.94 -20.66 43.06
CA HIS A 13 -13.50 -19.32 43.03
C HIS A 13 -14.13 -19.01 41.64
N PRO A 14 -15.39 -18.54 41.58
CA PRO A 14 -16.11 -18.34 40.30
C PRO A 14 -15.37 -17.45 39.31
N PHE A 15 -14.70 -16.40 39.78
CA PHE A 15 -13.89 -15.51 38.92
C PHE A 15 -12.74 -16.24 38.22
N TRP A 16 -11.95 -17.02 38.96
CA TRP A 16 -10.80 -17.73 38.40
C TRP A 16 -11.22 -18.92 37.53
N GLN A 17 -12.37 -19.53 37.83
CA GLN A 17 -13.01 -20.52 36.95
C GLN A 17 -13.41 -19.90 35.62
N ALA A 18 -14.06 -18.73 35.63
CA ALA A 18 -14.42 -18.00 34.42
C ALA A 18 -13.19 -17.65 33.57
N VAL A 19 -12.13 -17.13 34.21
CA VAL A 19 -10.85 -16.84 33.52
C VAL A 19 -10.23 -18.12 32.95
N ALA A 20 -10.21 -19.23 33.70
CA ALA A 20 -9.66 -20.50 33.24
C ALA A 20 -10.45 -21.08 32.05
N ILE A 21 -11.78 -20.99 32.07
CA ILE A 21 -12.64 -21.41 30.97
C ILE A 21 -12.36 -20.56 29.72
N MET A 22 -12.26 -19.24 29.87
CA MET A 22 -11.95 -18.34 28.76
C MET A 22 -10.57 -18.61 28.14
N VAL A 23 -9.54 -18.77 28.97
CA VAL A 23 -8.18 -19.07 28.49
C VAL A 23 -8.13 -20.47 27.86
N GLY A 24 -8.76 -21.46 28.49
CA GLY A 24 -8.85 -22.82 27.97
C GLY A 24 -9.56 -22.89 26.62
N ALA A 25 -10.70 -22.23 26.48
CA ALA A 25 -11.43 -22.14 25.22
C ALA A 25 -10.60 -21.48 24.11
N TYR A 26 -9.90 -20.38 24.43
CA TYR A 26 -9.00 -19.72 23.47
C TYR A 26 -7.89 -20.65 23.01
N VAL A 27 -7.24 -21.37 23.95
CA VAL A 27 -6.18 -22.34 23.61
C VAL A 27 -6.73 -23.46 22.73
N VAL A 28 -7.91 -23.98 23.04
CA VAL A 28 -8.55 -25.03 22.22
C VAL A 28 -8.81 -24.52 20.80
N VAL A 29 -9.43 -23.35 20.64
CA VAL A 29 -9.77 -22.81 19.32
C VAL A 29 -8.54 -22.46 18.50
N VAL A 30 -7.51 -21.89 19.12
CA VAL A 30 -6.33 -21.40 18.38
C VAL A 30 -5.28 -22.49 18.16
N TRP A 31 -5.11 -23.42 19.10
CA TRP A 31 -4.01 -24.38 19.06
C TRP A 31 -4.46 -25.83 18.88
N VAL A 32 -5.64 -26.22 19.37
CA VAL A 32 -6.10 -27.61 19.28
C VAL A 32 -6.89 -27.84 17.99
N VAL A 33 -7.80 -26.93 17.64
CA VAL A 33 -8.62 -27.05 16.42
C VAL A 33 -7.76 -27.18 15.16
N PRO A 34 -6.69 -26.39 14.94
CA PRO A 34 -5.83 -26.55 13.77
C PRO A 34 -5.02 -27.84 13.70
N LEU A 35 -4.92 -28.59 14.81
CA LEU A 35 -4.26 -29.91 14.84
C LEU A 35 -5.19 -31.04 14.39
N LEU A 36 -6.49 -30.78 14.23
CA LEU A 36 -7.45 -31.78 13.80
C LEU A 36 -7.30 -32.06 12.29
N PRO A 37 -7.38 -33.32 11.85
CA PRO A 37 -7.25 -33.68 10.45
C PRO A 37 -8.35 -33.01 9.61
N GLY A 38 -7.95 -32.30 8.55
CA GLY A 38 -8.87 -31.56 7.66
C GLY A 38 -9.21 -30.13 8.12
N SER A 39 -8.62 -29.65 9.22
CA SER A 39 -8.79 -28.27 9.69
C SER A 39 -7.76 -27.32 9.07
N ALA A 40 -8.12 -26.04 8.96
CA ALA A 40 -7.24 -24.96 8.54
C ALA A 40 -7.01 -23.96 9.68
N ILE A 41 -6.02 -23.08 9.53
CA ILE A 41 -5.76 -22.00 10.50
C ILE A 41 -7.03 -21.17 10.68
N VAL A 42 -7.52 -21.08 11.93
CA VAL A 42 -8.79 -20.41 12.23
C VAL A 42 -8.66 -18.90 12.00
N PRO A 43 -9.48 -18.29 11.13
CA PRO A 43 -9.47 -16.85 10.91
C PRO A 43 -9.77 -16.06 12.20
N LYS A 44 -9.15 -14.90 12.38
CA LYS A 44 -9.32 -14.06 13.60
C LYS A 44 -10.78 -13.70 13.89
N SER A 45 -11.60 -13.49 12.85
CA SER A 45 -13.03 -13.20 12.97
C SER A 45 -13.80 -14.37 13.58
N VAL A 46 -13.46 -15.60 13.21
CA VAL A 46 -14.08 -16.84 13.71
C VAL A 46 -13.67 -17.08 15.16
N VAL A 47 -12.38 -16.89 15.50
CA VAL A 47 -11.91 -16.95 16.90
C VAL A 47 -12.70 -15.97 17.77
N LEU A 48 -12.88 -14.71 17.30
CA LEU A 48 -13.64 -13.70 18.03
C LEU A 48 -15.09 -14.16 18.30
N GLN A 49 -15.78 -14.69 17.30
CA GLN A 49 -17.16 -15.17 17.44
C GLN A 49 -17.27 -16.26 18.52
N TYR A 50 -16.42 -17.30 18.46
CA TYR A 50 -16.43 -18.36 19.47
C TYR A 50 -16.12 -17.84 20.87
N MET A 51 -15.14 -16.95 21.01
CA MET A 51 -14.79 -16.38 22.32
C MET A 51 -15.92 -15.52 22.89
N VAL A 52 -16.67 -14.79 22.05
CA VAL A 52 -17.86 -14.04 22.48
C VAL A 52 -18.95 -15.00 22.95
N THR A 53 -19.21 -16.11 22.24
CA THR A 53 -20.18 -17.12 22.67
C THR A 53 -19.81 -17.74 24.00
N VAL A 54 -18.54 -18.11 24.20
CA VAL A 54 -18.06 -18.65 25.48
C VAL A 54 -18.20 -17.62 26.59
N LEU A 55 -17.84 -16.36 26.34
CA LEU A 55 -18.00 -15.27 27.30
C LEU A 55 -19.46 -15.11 27.75
N VAL A 56 -20.40 -15.09 26.81
CA VAL A 56 -21.84 -15.00 27.12
C VAL A 56 -22.29 -16.19 27.97
N GLY A 57 -21.89 -17.42 27.63
CA GLY A 57 -22.21 -18.60 28.41
C GLY A 57 -21.65 -18.55 29.84
N VAL A 58 -20.40 -18.11 29.99
CA VAL A 58 -19.76 -17.93 31.30
C VAL A 58 -20.48 -16.86 32.12
N LEU A 59 -20.85 -15.74 31.52
CA LEU A 59 -21.59 -14.67 32.20
C LEU A 59 -22.97 -15.14 32.66
N ILE A 60 -23.72 -15.85 31.82
CA ILE A 60 -25.00 -16.44 32.19
C ILE A 60 -24.83 -17.36 33.39
N TYR A 61 -23.88 -18.31 33.32
CA TYR A 61 -23.61 -19.25 34.41
C TYR A 61 -23.24 -18.58 35.74
N VAL A 62 -22.41 -17.53 35.68
CA VAL A 62 -21.99 -16.81 36.88
C VAL A 62 -23.12 -15.94 37.44
N SER A 63 -23.98 -15.39 36.60
CA SER A 63 -25.10 -14.52 36.99
C SER A 63 -26.34 -15.26 37.51
N ASP A 64 -26.44 -16.57 37.27
CA ASP A 64 -27.61 -17.39 37.63
C ASP A 64 -27.84 -17.51 39.16
N ASN A 65 -26.83 -17.17 39.97
CA ASN A 65 -26.93 -17.26 41.43
C ASN A 65 -26.28 -16.04 42.10
N GLU A 66 -27.02 -15.38 42.99
CA GLU A 66 -26.59 -14.14 43.66
C GLU A 66 -25.31 -14.33 44.49
N GLU A 67 -25.15 -15.46 45.18
CA GLU A 67 -23.94 -15.77 45.96
C GLU A 67 -22.73 -15.94 45.04
N ARG A 68 -22.93 -16.59 43.89
CA ARG A 68 -21.90 -16.82 42.87
C ARG A 68 -21.50 -15.52 42.18
N TRP A 69 -22.47 -14.65 41.90
CA TRP A 69 -22.27 -13.32 41.35
C TRP A 69 -21.53 -12.39 42.31
N ALA A 70 -21.88 -12.42 43.60
CA ALA A 70 -21.20 -11.65 44.63
C ALA A 70 -19.71 -12.05 44.73
N ARG A 71 -19.42 -13.35 44.83
CA ARG A 71 -18.05 -13.87 44.83
C ARG A 71 -17.31 -13.56 43.54
N PHE A 72 -17.96 -13.65 42.38
CA PHE A 72 -17.34 -13.32 41.10
C PHE A 72 -16.83 -11.87 41.04
N LYS A 73 -17.61 -10.92 41.57
CA LYS A 73 -17.25 -9.49 41.57
C LYS A 73 -16.20 -9.13 42.62
N GLU A 74 -16.06 -9.93 43.68
CA GLU A 74 -15.20 -9.66 44.84
C GLU A 74 -13.77 -9.22 44.44
N PRO A 75 -13.04 -9.92 43.55
CA PRO A 75 -11.69 -9.51 43.18
C PRO A 75 -11.64 -8.17 42.43
N ILE A 76 -12.66 -7.88 41.61
CA ILE A 76 -12.75 -6.65 40.82
C ILE A 76 -13.00 -5.47 41.77
N VAL A 77 -13.99 -5.61 42.66
CA VAL A 77 -14.32 -4.59 43.65
C VAL A 77 -13.16 -4.38 44.62
N ALA A 78 -12.48 -5.45 45.03
CA ALA A 78 -11.30 -5.39 45.88
C ALA A 78 -10.21 -4.49 45.28
N VAL A 79 -9.85 -4.70 44.01
CA VAL A 79 -8.83 -3.88 43.33
C VAL A 79 -9.26 -2.42 43.20
N LEU A 80 -10.54 -2.14 42.97
CA LEU A 80 -11.04 -0.79 42.77
C LEU A 80 -11.19 0.01 44.07
N VAL A 81 -11.62 -0.64 45.15
CA VAL A 81 -12.06 0.03 46.40
C VAL A 81 -11.04 -0.10 47.52
N GLU A 82 -10.35 -1.24 47.67
CA GLU A 82 -9.59 -1.50 48.88
C GLU A 82 -8.29 -0.68 48.97
N PRO A 83 -8.04 0.04 50.10
CA PRO A 83 -6.84 0.85 50.27
C PRO A 83 -5.53 0.07 50.17
N ARG A 84 -5.53 -1.22 50.57
CA ARG A 84 -4.32 -2.05 50.51
C ARG A 84 -3.87 -2.35 49.08
N LEU A 85 -4.77 -2.28 48.10
CA LEU A 85 -4.49 -2.58 46.68
C LEU A 85 -4.25 -1.33 45.84
N ARG A 86 -4.01 -0.16 46.45
CA ARG A 86 -3.78 1.11 45.75
C ARG A 86 -2.68 1.04 44.69
N VAL A 87 -1.59 0.33 44.97
CA VAL A 87 -0.49 0.14 44.01
C VAL A 87 -0.93 -0.71 42.82
N ALA A 88 -1.65 -1.81 43.06
CA ALA A 88 -2.19 -2.66 42.00
C ALA A 88 -3.20 -1.89 41.14
N ARG A 89 -4.04 -1.06 41.74
CA ARG A 89 -4.98 -0.17 41.03
C ARG A 89 -4.26 0.86 40.16
N ALA A 90 -3.23 1.51 40.69
CA ALA A 90 -2.44 2.48 39.94
C ALA A 90 -1.72 1.80 38.74
N ALA A 91 -1.13 0.63 38.97
CA ALA A 91 -0.52 -0.17 37.92
C ALA A 91 -1.54 -0.58 36.84
N LEU A 92 -2.73 -1.03 37.25
CA LEU A 92 -3.81 -1.37 36.31
C LEU A 92 -4.21 -0.18 35.43
N LEU A 93 -4.36 1.01 36.00
CA LEU A 93 -4.70 2.21 35.23
C LEU A 93 -3.62 2.56 34.21
N VAL A 94 -2.35 2.56 34.61
CA VAL A 94 -1.22 2.83 33.70
C VAL A 94 -1.17 1.81 32.57
N VAL A 95 -1.31 0.52 32.88
CA VAL A 95 -1.29 -0.56 31.89
C VAL A 95 -2.45 -0.44 30.90
N VAL A 96 -3.67 -0.19 31.39
CA VAL A 96 -4.85 -0.02 30.53
C VAL A 96 -4.68 1.18 29.61
N THR A 97 -4.23 2.33 30.13
CA THR A 97 -3.99 3.53 29.32
C THR A 97 -2.90 3.29 28.27
N ALA A 98 -1.78 2.66 28.65
CA ALA A 98 -0.71 2.34 27.71
C ALA A 98 -1.17 1.36 26.63
N LEU A 99 -1.93 0.32 27.01
CA LEU A 99 -2.47 -0.67 26.07
C LEU A 99 -3.42 -0.01 25.06
N VAL A 100 -4.35 0.82 25.53
CA VAL A 100 -5.26 1.57 24.64
C VAL A 100 -4.47 2.48 23.69
N GLY A 101 -3.46 3.18 24.21
CA GLY A 101 -2.58 4.01 23.38
C GLY A 101 -1.84 3.22 22.30
N LEU A 102 -1.28 2.05 22.65
CA LEU A 102 -0.59 1.17 21.70
C LEU A 102 -1.54 0.58 20.64
N ILE A 103 -2.75 0.18 21.04
CA ILE A 103 -3.77 -0.32 20.11
C ILE A 103 -4.18 0.79 19.14
N ALA A 104 -4.50 1.99 19.66
CA ALA A 104 -4.89 3.13 18.84
C ALA A 104 -3.76 3.52 17.87
N TYR A 105 -2.51 3.55 18.35
CA TYR A 105 -1.35 3.78 17.50
C TYR A 105 -1.25 2.73 16.39
N GLY A 106 -1.38 1.44 16.71
CA GLY A 106 -1.33 0.38 15.70
C GLY A 106 -2.48 0.41 14.68
N GLN A 107 -3.65 0.94 15.05
CA GLN A 107 -4.78 1.09 14.14
C GLN A 107 -4.69 2.34 13.24
N VAL A 108 -4.07 3.40 13.73
CA VAL A 108 -3.98 4.70 13.03
C VAL A 108 -2.66 4.87 12.29
N ALA A 109 -1.60 4.14 12.68
CA ALA A 109 -0.32 4.17 12.00
C ALA A 109 -0.51 3.80 10.52
N THR A 110 -0.28 4.78 9.65
CA THR A 110 -0.39 4.60 8.21
C THR A 110 0.80 3.79 7.71
N THR A 111 0.52 2.69 7.01
CA THR A 111 1.55 1.93 6.31
C THR A 111 1.67 2.47 4.89
N VAL A 112 2.84 2.96 4.52
CA VAL A 112 3.16 3.33 3.13
C VAL A 112 3.57 2.06 2.37
N ALA A 113 2.70 1.05 2.37
CA ALA A 113 2.91 -0.20 1.63
C ALA A 113 2.12 -0.14 0.33
N ALA A 114 2.76 -0.48 -0.79
CA ALA A 114 2.07 -0.49 -2.07
C ALA A 114 1.00 -1.59 -2.06
N PRO A 115 -0.22 -1.34 -2.57
CA PRO A 115 -1.21 -2.40 -2.69
C PRO A 115 -0.67 -3.53 -3.59
N PRO A 116 -0.89 -4.81 -3.23
CA PRO A 116 -0.32 -5.98 -3.91
C PRO A 116 -0.99 -6.30 -5.27
N ASN A 117 -1.57 -5.30 -5.94
CA ASN A 117 -2.16 -5.49 -7.27
C ASN A 117 -1.05 -5.84 -8.28
N LEU A 118 -1.30 -6.84 -9.14
CA LEU A 118 -0.44 -7.09 -10.30
C LEU A 118 -0.33 -5.80 -11.11
N ARG A 119 0.85 -5.19 -11.11
CA ARG A 119 1.14 -4.03 -11.94
C ARG A 119 1.35 -4.53 -13.36
N SER A 120 0.43 -4.20 -14.26
CA SER A 120 0.76 -4.17 -15.69
C SER A 120 1.90 -3.17 -15.86
N ILE A 121 3.12 -3.68 -16.10
CA ILE A 121 4.38 -2.94 -16.01
C ILE A 121 4.39 -1.74 -16.97
N HIS A 122 3.59 -1.78 -18.04
CA HIS A 122 3.22 -0.63 -18.85
C HIS A 122 1.76 -0.76 -19.33
N PRO A 123 0.81 0.07 -18.86
CA PRO A 123 -0.52 0.10 -19.47
C PRO A 123 -0.39 0.63 -20.91
N ALA A 124 -1.22 0.15 -21.84
CA ALA A 124 -1.22 0.72 -23.19
C ALA A 124 -1.62 2.21 -23.12
N PRO A 125 -0.88 3.11 -23.81
CA PRO A 125 -1.30 4.50 -23.90
C PRO A 125 -2.67 4.58 -24.61
N PRO A 126 -3.52 5.56 -24.26
CA PRO A 126 -4.69 5.83 -25.07
C PRO A 126 -4.25 6.23 -26.49
N ALA A 127 -5.07 5.91 -27.50
CA ALA A 127 -4.76 6.30 -28.88
C ALA A 127 -4.75 7.84 -29.05
N GLU A 128 -5.52 8.54 -28.22
CA GLU A 128 -5.73 9.98 -28.30
C GLU A 128 -5.89 10.59 -26.90
N ILE A 129 -5.41 11.82 -26.74
CA ILE A 129 -5.57 12.61 -25.51
C ILE A 129 -6.01 14.03 -25.84
N THR A 130 -6.74 14.65 -24.93
CA THR A 130 -7.06 16.08 -25.02
C THR A 130 -6.00 16.88 -24.27
N PHE A 131 -5.17 17.64 -24.98
CA PHE A 131 -4.21 18.57 -24.39
C PHE A 131 -4.74 20.00 -24.50
N ARG A 132 -5.09 20.63 -23.36
CA ARG A 132 -5.58 22.03 -23.31
C ARG A 132 -6.72 22.33 -24.31
N GLY A 133 -7.66 21.40 -24.46
CA GLY A 133 -8.82 21.52 -25.36
C GLY A 133 -8.56 21.12 -26.82
N ARG A 134 -7.31 20.79 -27.18
CA ARG A 134 -6.95 20.22 -28.49
C ARG A 134 -6.78 18.71 -28.39
N SER A 135 -7.27 17.97 -29.36
CA SER A 135 -7.06 16.54 -29.44
C SER A 135 -5.70 16.20 -30.08
N ILE A 136 -4.94 15.29 -29.46
CA ILE A 136 -3.63 14.82 -29.93
C ILE A 136 -3.67 13.29 -30.02
N THR A 137 -3.50 12.76 -31.24
CA THR A 137 -3.32 11.32 -31.47
C THR A 137 -1.90 10.92 -31.07
N LEU A 138 -1.76 9.98 -30.13
CA LEU A 138 -0.47 9.51 -29.62
C LEU A 138 0.11 8.37 -30.46
N THR A 139 -0.74 7.59 -31.10
CA THR A 139 -0.34 6.49 -31.99
C THR A 139 0.39 7.05 -33.22
N GLY A 140 1.61 6.60 -33.45
CA GLY A 140 2.45 7.10 -34.55
C GLY A 140 3.06 8.49 -34.31
N LEU A 141 2.79 9.13 -33.17
CA LEU A 141 3.33 10.45 -32.88
C LEU A 141 4.79 10.34 -32.48
N GLU A 142 5.64 11.05 -33.22
CA GLU A 142 7.05 11.26 -32.90
C GLU A 142 7.24 12.65 -32.32
N ASN A 143 8.37 12.87 -31.63
CA ASN A 143 8.67 14.17 -31.06
C ASN A 143 8.92 15.20 -32.19
N PRO A 144 8.04 16.21 -32.36
CA PRO A 144 8.09 17.13 -33.49
C PRO A 144 9.38 17.98 -33.50
N LEU A 145 10.03 18.15 -32.35
CA LEU A 145 11.26 18.91 -32.24
C LEU A 145 12.45 18.21 -32.92
N ARG A 146 12.38 16.88 -33.15
CA ARG A 146 13.40 16.13 -33.90
C ARG A 146 13.44 16.48 -35.38
N ALA A 147 12.36 17.03 -35.94
CA ALA A 147 12.30 17.45 -37.34
C ALA A 147 13.14 18.71 -37.62
N HIS A 148 13.68 19.37 -36.58
CA HIS A 148 14.46 20.60 -36.69
C HIS A 148 15.86 20.41 -36.09
N PRO A 149 16.76 19.64 -36.75
CA PRO A 149 18.07 19.28 -36.21
C PRO A 149 18.94 20.51 -35.91
N ASP A 150 18.84 21.57 -36.71
CA ASP A 150 19.60 22.82 -36.52
C ASP A 150 19.26 23.51 -35.19
N SER A 151 18.06 23.28 -34.66
CA SER A 151 17.57 23.85 -33.40
C SER A 151 17.68 22.89 -32.22
N LEU A 152 18.21 21.68 -32.42
CA LEU A 152 18.21 20.62 -31.40
C LEU A 152 18.93 21.05 -30.11
N ALA A 153 20.06 21.73 -30.23
CA ALA A 153 20.81 22.24 -29.08
C ALA A 153 19.98 23.23 -28.24
N VAL A 154 19.15 24.05 -28.89
CA VAL A 154 18.26 25.00 -28.21
C VAL A 154 17.16 24.25 -27.46
N TYR A 155 16.56 23.23 -28.08
CA TYR A 155 15.54 22.41 -27.43
C TYR A 155 16.08 21.60 -26.25
N LEU A 156 17.30 21.06 -26.36
CA LEU A 156 17.95 20.37 -25.24
C LEU A 156 18.23 21.32 -24.07
N ALA A 157 18.68 22.55 -24.35
CA ALA A 157 18.89 23.57 -23.31
C ALA A 157 17.56 23.97 -22.63
N GLU A 158 16.48 24.11 -23.39
CA GLU A 158 15.14 24.34 -22.86
C GLU A 158 14.66 23.17 -21.99
N GLY A 159 14.80 21.94 -22.50
CA GLY A 159 14.44 20.72 -21.78
C GLY A 159 15.19 20.57 -20.46
N LYS A 160 16.49 20.88 -20.45
CA LYS A 160 17.30 20.94 -19.24
C LYS A 160 16.73 21.95 -18.23
N SER A 161 16.42 23.16 -18.69
CA SER A 161 15.83 24.20 -17.81
C SER A 161 14.50 23.74 -17.23
N VAL A 162 13.63 23.12 -18.03
CA VAL A 162 12.35 22.57 -17.57
C VAL A 162 12.57 21.47 -16.53
N TYR A 163 13.47 20.52 -16.78
CA TYR A 163 13.77 19.41 -15.85
C TYR A 163 14.22 19.92 -14.48
N TYR A 164 15.22 20.80 -14.45
CA TYR A 164 15.82 21.28 -13.21
C TYR A 164 14.86 22.13 -12.37
N ARG A 165 13.93 22.86 -13.01
CA ARG A 165 12.92 23.67 -12.29
C ARG A 165 11.76 22.86 -11.75
N ASN A 166 11.36 21.79 -12.45
CA ASN A 166 10.06 21.15 -12.25
C ASN A 166 10.16 19.68 -11.84
N CYS A 167 11.10 18.93 -12.40
CA CYS A 167 11.14 17.46 -12.31
C CYS A 167 12.19 16.98 -11.30
N LEU A 168 13.33 17.68 -11.21
CA LEU A 168 14.46 17.35 -10.34
C LEU A 168 14.09 17.13 -8.87
N PRO A 169 13.18 17.91 -8.24
CA PRO A 169 12.85 17.71 -6.83
C PRO A 169 12.34 16.30 -6.49
N CYS A 170 11.75 15.59 -7.47
CA CYS A 170 11.28 14.22 -7.31
C CYS A 170 12.16 13.19 -8.04
N HIS A 171 12.65 13.51 -9.24
CA HIS A 171 13.35 12.54 -10.08
C HIS A 171 14.89 12.55 -9.92
N GLY A 172 15.44 13.50 -9.17
CA GLY A 172 16.88 13.56 -8.89
C GLY A 172 17.69 14.23 -10.01
N ASP A 173 18.89 14.68 -9.71
CA ASP A 173 19.85 15.23 -10.68
C ASP A 173 20.47 14.12 -11.55
N HIS A 174 20.63 12.92 -10.99
CA HIS A 174 21.10 11.72 -11.69
C HIS A 174 20.02 11.01 -12.53
N LEU A 175 18.79 11.54 -12.58
CA LEU A 175 17.64 10.91 -13.26
C LEU A 175 17.26 9.53 -12.70
N ASP A 176 17.61 9.26 -11.44
CA ASP A 176 17.51 7.95 -10.81
C ASP A 176 16.25 7.76 -9.95
N GLY A 177 15.38 8.76 -9.91
CA GLY A 177 14.16 8.74 -9.11
C GLY A 177 14.39 9.07 -7.63
N GLN A 178 15.59 9.53 -7.24
CA GLN A 178 15.98 9.81 -5.85
C GLN A 178 16.06 11.31 -5.55
N GLY A 179 15.12 12.09 -6.08
CA GLY A 179 15.02 13.52 -5.77
C GLY A 179 14.75 13.76 -4.28
N HIS A 180 14.97 15.00 -3.81
CA HIS A 180 14.81 15.40 -2.42
C HIS A 180 13.46 15.01 -1.79
N PHE A 181 12.39 14.98 -2.59
CA PHE A 181 11.04 14.61 -2.14
C PHE A 181 10.64 13.16 -2.47
N ALA A 182 11.51 12.37 -3.12
CA ALA A 182 11.19 11.02 -3.60
C ALA A 182 10.69 10.08 -2.48
N SER A 183 11.32 10.13 -1.31
CA SER A 183 10.99 9.26 -0.17
C SER A 183 9.58 9.47 0.40
N GLY A 184 8.92 10.57 0.05
CA GLY A 184 7.53 10.86 0.44
C GLY A 184 6.48 10.10 -0.39
N PHE A 185 6.90 9.43 -1.47
CA PHE A 185 5.97 8.80 -2.42
C PHE A 185 6.10 7.28 -2.45
N ASN A 186 4.98 6.59 -2.63
CA ASN A 186 4.93 5.17 -2.93
C ASN A 186 3.85 4.89 -3.99
N PRO A 187 4.22 4.43 -5.20
CA PRO A 187 5.57 4.07 -5.64
C PRO A 187 6.53 5.26 -5.70
N LEU A 188 7.83 4.98 -5.59
CA LEU A 188 8.88 5.98 -5.82
C LEU A 188 8.78 6.54 -7.25
N PRO A 189 9.26 7.77 -7.48
CA PRO A 189 9.45 8.31 -8.83
C PRO A 189 10.27 7.35 -9.71
N ALA A 190 9.98 7.32 -11.01
CA ALA A 190 10.65 6.41 -11.94
C ALA A 190 12.16 6.72 -12.04
N ASN A 191 12.97 5.66 -12.01
CA ASN A 191 14.40 5.69 -12.29
C ASN A 191 14.63 5.62 -13.81
N PHE A 192 14.94 6.75 -14.44
CA PHE A 192 15.13 6.82 -15.89
C PHE A 192 16.43 6.16 -16.39
N GLN A 193 17.36 5.83 -15.48
CA GLN A 193 18.59 5.10 -15.80
C GLN A 193 18.34 3.59 -15.98
N ASP A 194 17.21 3.07 -15.50
CA ASP A 194 16.87 1.66 -15.67
C ASP A 194 16.30 1.41 -17.08
N ASN A 195 16.87 0.43 -17.80
CA ASN A 195 16.42 -0.01 -19.11
C ASN A 195 14.96 -0.49 -19.10
N GLY A 196 14.40 -0.87 -17.95
CA GLY A 196 12.98 -1.20 -17.79
C GLY A 196 12.03 0.01 -17.79
N THR A 197 12.53 1.24 -17.91
CA THR A 197 11.71 2.47 -17.82
C THR A 197 11.52 3.15 -19.17
N ILE A 198 12.07 4.35 -19.38
CA ILE A 198 11.86 5.16 -20.59
C ILE A 198 12.44 4.50 -21.84
N ALA A 199 13.48 3.66 -21.70
CA ALA A 199 14.04 2.90 -22.82
C ALA A 199 13.04 1.94 -23.48
N GLN A 200 12.01 1.48 -22.76
CA GLN A 200 10.95 0.62 -23.31
C GLN A 200 9.78 1.39 -23.90
N LEU A 201 9.82 2.72 -23.91
CA LEU A 201 8.67 3.57 -24.22
C LEU A 201 8.89 4.39 -25.49
N THR A 202 7.79 4.71 -26.18
CA THR A 202 7.80 5.71 -27.24
C THR A 202 7.80 7.11 -26.62
N GLU A 203 8.33 8.12 -27.31
CA GLU A 203 8.32 9.51 -26.79
C GLU A 203 6.89 10.03 -26.56
N SER A 204 5.92 9.62 -27.39
CA SER A 204 4.52 10.01 -27.19
C SER A 204 3.89 9.39 -25.94
N PHE A 205 4.33 8.20 -25.53
CA PHE A 205 3.93 7.65 -24.23
C PHE A 205 4.46 8.53 -23.10
N VAL A 206 5.73 8.93 -23.16
CA VAL A 206 6.35 9.80 -22.15
C VAL A 206 5.65 11.17 -22.14
N PHE A 207 5.31 11.73 -23.30
CA PHE A 207 4.52 12.95 -23.44
C PHE A 207 3.20 12.86 -22.70
N TRP A 208 2.46 11.76 -22.90
CA TRP A 208 1.23 11.51 -22.18
C TRP A 208 1.43 11.44 -20.66
N ARG A 209 2.46 10.73 -20.19
CA ARG A 209 2.78 10.64 -18.76
C ARG A 209 3.07 12.00 -18.15
N VAL A 210 3.83 12.85 -18.85
CA VAL A 210 4.15 14.20 -18.38
C VAL A 210 2.90 15.08 -18.42
N ALA A 211 2.18 15.12 -19.53
CA ALA A 211 1.00 15.97 -19.69
C ALA A 211 -0.10 15.66 -18.66
N LYS A 212 -0.40 14.38 -18.44
CA LYS A 212 -1.51 13.94 -17.58
C LYS A 212 -1.14 13.67 -16.13
N GLY A 213 0.11 13.29 -15.85
CA GLY A 213 0.55 12.95 -14.51
C GLY A 213 -0.14 11.68 -13.96
N GLY A 214 -0.42 11.69 -12.65
CA GLY A 214 -1.16 10.63 -11.95
C GLY A 214 -2.69 10.78 -11.93
N PRO A 215 -3.25 11.97 -11.68
CA PRO A 215 -4.70 12.15 -11.58
C PRO A 215 -5.43 11.91 -12.91
N GLY A 216 -6.48 11.07 -12.89
CA GLY A 216 -7.39 10.90 -14.04
C GLY A 216 -6.99 9.83 -15.08
N LEU A 217 -6.07 8.93 -14.74
CA LEU A 217 -5.72 7.80 -15.61
C LEU A 217 -6.83 6.72 -15.64
N PRO A 218 -7.03 6.01 -16.77
CA PRO A 218 -7.96 4.89 -16.87
C PRO A 218 -7.68 3.81 -15.81
N ARG A 219 -8.71 3.04 -15.42
CA ARG A 219 -8.59 1.99 -14.39
C ARG A 219 -7.59 0.90 -14.79
N GLU A 220 -7.36 0.70 -16.07
CA GLU A 220 -6.36 -0.23 -16.61
C GLU A 220 -4.91 0.26 -16.36
N GLY A 221 -4.75 1.57 -16.11
CA GLY A 221 -3.52 2.21 -15.61
C GLY A 221 -3.49 2.35 -14.08
N THR A 222 -4.44 1.75 -13.34
CA THR A 222 -4.36 1.64 -11.88
C THR A 222 -3.78 0.27 -11.54
N PRO A 223 -2.53 0.21 -11.03
CA PRO A 223 -2.19 0.70 -9.69
C PRO A 223 -1.08 1.77 -9.68
N TRP A 224 -0.92 2.52 -10.77
CA TRP A 224 0.04 3.63 -10.85
C TRP A 224 -0.52 4.88 -10.15
N ASN A 225 -0.66 4.83 -8.83
CA ASN A 225 -0.90 5.99 -7.95
C ASN A 225 0.34 6.91 -8.00
N SER A 226 0.60 7.51 -9.16
CA SER A 226 1.67 8.47 -9.32
C SER A 226 1.27 9.77 -8.64
N ALA A 227 2.15 10.33 -7.82
CA ALA A 227 1.99 11.67 -7.28
C ALA A 227 2.42 12.76 -8.28
N MET A 228 2.80 12.36 -9.50
CA MET A 228 3.26 13.28 -10.53
C MET A 228 2.15 14.27 -10.90
N PRO A 229 2.41 15.59 -10.85
CA PRO A 229 1.44 16.60 -11.25
C PRO A 229 1.03 16.47 -12.71
N LYS A 230 -0.15 17.01 -13.01
CA LYS A 230 -0.66 17.15 -14.36
C LYS A 230 0.00 18.35 -15.04
N TRP A 231 1.14 18.13 -15.70
CA TRP A 231 1.97 19.23 -16.20
C TRP A 231 1.37 20.02 -17.36
N GLU A 232 0.34 19.51 -18.06
CA GLU A 232 -0.33 20.29 -19.12
C GLU A 232 -0.98 21.60 -18.61
N ASP A 233 -1.20 21.71 -17.30
CA ASP A 233 -1.75 22.91 -16.68
C ASP A 233 -0.67 23.99 -16.44
N PHE A 234 0.62 23.61 -16.51
CA PHE A 234 1.77 24.47 -16.16
C PHE A 234 2.78 24.65 -17.30
N LEU A 235 2.95 23.64 -18.15
CA LEU A 235 3.92 23.60 -19.24
C LEU A 235 3.23 23.66 -20.60
N THR A 236 3.91 24.25 -21.57
CA THR A 236 3.53 24.20 -22.98
C THR A 236 3.87 22.84 -23.59
N GLU A 237 3.19 22.49 -24.69
CA GLU A 237 3.48 21.27 -25.45
C GLU A 237 4.96 21.20 -25.85
N ARG A 238 5.54 22.32 -26.29
CA ARG A 238 6.95 22.42 -26.66
C ARG A 238 7.88 22.16 -25.48
N GLU A 239 7.59 22.71 -24.31
CA GLU A 239 8.40 22.47 -23.10
C GLU A 239 8.35 21.00 -22.65
N ILE A 240 7.18 20.36 -22.78
CA ILE A 240 7.04 18.92 -22.50
C ILE A 240 7.87 18.10 -23.50
N TRP A 241 7.80 18.40 -24.80
CA TRP A 241 8.64 17.73 -25.80
C TRP A 241 10.13 17.98 -25.59
N ALA A 242 10.51 19.19 -25.19
CA ALA A 242 11.89 19.58 -24.92
C ALA A 242 12.46 18.81 -23.72
N VAL A 243 11.70 18.68 -22.61
CA VAL A 243 12.18 17.89 -21.46
C VAL A 243 12.31 16.41 -21.79
N ILE A 244 11.45 15.87 -22.66
CA ILE A 244 11.55 14.49 -23.14
C ILE A 244 12.83 14.30 -23.97
N LEU A 245 13.14 15.23 -24.88
CA LEU A 245 14.41 15.20 -25.61
C LEU A 245 15.60 15.17 -24.66
N PHE A 246 15.59 16.06 -23.66
CA PHE A 246 16.65 16.13 -22.65
C PHE A 246 16.80 14.82 -21.86
N LEU A 247 15.70 14.17 -21.47
CA LEU A 247 15.75 12.89 -20.75
C LEU A 247 16.42 11.79 -21.58
N TYR A 248 16.06 11.64 -22.85
CA TYR A 248 16.68 10.64 -23.72
C TYR A 248 18.14 10.98 -24.05
N ASP A 249 18.46 12.26 -24.26
CA ASP A 249 19.84 12.72 -24.47
C ASP A 249 20.74 12.42 -23.26
N GLN A 250 20.29 12.77 -22.04
CA GLN A 250 21.09 12.60 -20.84
C GLN A 250 21.22 11.15 -20.37
N THR A 251 20.21 10.32 -20.59
CA THR A 251 20.28 8.89 -20.27
C THR A 251 21.02 8.09 -21.34
N GLY A 252 21.17 8.64 -22.55
CA GLY A 252 21.73 7.93 -23.71
C GLY A 252 20.79 6.87 -24.29
N TRP A 253 19.54 6.77 -23.83
CA TRP A 253 18.57 5.83 -24.37
C TRP A 253 18.04 6.30 -25.72
N THR A 254 17.78 5.34 -26.61
CA THR A 254 17.01 5.57 -27.84
C THR A 254 15.54 5.21 -27.58
N PRO A 255 14.58 6.12 -27.85
CA PRO A 255 13.16 5.81 -27.72
C PRO A 255 12.75 4.64 -28.61
N ARG A 256 11.75 3.86 -28.19
CA ARG A 256 11.14 2.90 -29.11
C ARG A 256 10.43 3.63 -30.24
N THR A 257 10.61 3.12 -31.45
CA THR A 257 9.87 3.56 -32.64
C THR A 257 8.63 2.70 -32.84
N TRP A 258 7.65 3.22 -33.56
CA TRP A 258 6.47 2.46 -33.96
C TRP A 258 6.87 1.34 -34.93
N GLU A 259 6.31 0.14 -34.76
CA GLU A 259 6.39 -0.89 -35.79
C GLU A 259 5.73 -0.34 -37.06
N LYS A 260 6.50 -0.25 -38.15
CA LYS A 260 5.91 0.02 -39.47
C LYS A 260 5.04 -1.18 -39.80
N THR A 261 3.73 -1.02 -39.79
CA THR A 261 2.79 -1.99 -40.36
C THR A 261 3.03 -2.07 -41.88
N GLY A 262 3.99 -2.89 -42.28
CA GLY A 262 4.35 -3.12 -43.67
C GLY A 262 5.00 -4.50 -43.79
N GLU A 263 4.34 -5.37 -44.56
CA GLU A 263 4.74 -6.73 -44.94
C GLU A 263 4.53 -7.82 -43.89
N VAL A 264 3.25 -8.20 -43.73
CA VAL A 264 2.92 -9.61 -43.49
C VAL A 264 3.57 -10.42 -44.61
N GLY A 265 4.65 -11.12 -44.27
CA GLY A 265 5.35 -12.03 -45.15
C GLY A 265 4.37 -12.96 -45.84
N ARG A 266 4.22 -12.78 -47.15
CA ARG A 266 3.54 -13.72 -48.04
C ARG A 266 4.45 -14.96 -48.13
N GLY A 267 4.35 -15.81 -47.11
CA GLY A 267 4.98 -17.13 -47.10
C GLY A 267 4.47 -17.91 -48.29
N LYS A 268 5.37 -18.10 -49.27
CA LYS A 268 5.17 -18.87 -50.48
C LYS A 268 4.96 -20.34 -50.10
N GLY A 269 3.70 -20.77 -50.10
CA GLY A 269 3.32 -22.18 -50.01
C GLY A 269 3.03 -22.73 -51.41
N GLU A 270 4.05 -23.27 -52.06
CA GLU A 270 3.96 -24.27 -53.13
C GLU A 270 4.97 -25.35 -52.71
N GLY A 271 4.65 -26.63 -52.49
CA GLY A 271 3.54 -27.41 -53.00
C GLY A 271 4.04 -28.42 -54.04
N SER A 272 4.94 -29.35 -53.65
CA SER A 272 5.10 -30.74 -54.12
C SER A 272 6.37 -31.36 -53.54
#